data_AF-A0AA38LBF1-F1
#
_entry.id   AF-A0AA38LBF1-F1
#
_cell.length_a   1.000
_cell.length_b   1.000
_cell.length_c   1.000
_cell.angle_alpha   90.00
_cell.angle_beta   90.00
_cell.angle_gamma   90.00
#
_symmetry.space_group_name_H-M   'P 1'
#
loop_
_entity.id
_entity.type
_entity.pdbx_description
1 polymer ?
#
loop_
_entity_poly.entity_id
_entity_poly.type
_entity_poly.pdbx_seq_one_letter_code
_entity_poly.pdbx_strand_id
1 'polypeptide(L)'
;RGGCEKTKTETKTKKRVVAMWPFFWRSSDLYSLAGFKYLNDQLEEYQTVNATDRGFVETLRLIAEVVTYGDQHDPSIFEFFMEKQVMAQFLNILKMSNNSDVALQLLQTLSIMIQSLHSEHAIYYLFSNEYINKLIMHPFDFQNEEMIVYYISFLRTISGRLDKNTISLLVKTQHDAIVSFPLYSEALKFVNHQDNMICIAVRALTLNIYRVNDNSVNNFITTPPMSGYFSDLVKYIKKKTSKLDTLVDCSAQVDDALKIKKQLVSTIEEIDDDLYYLSDILCAGVSKLSGLVTQNLLHTLVLPKLLPSLHLSHSNSTQISALTSLYILSRLLQVVNSKEVVNAVAAAFLCPPMVATTSFNRECNGNSLVGGMSSESTKSVLASGISMVNTITRIKEQESQHNDVKPLKEQYINIVHLEESEKDRKSNST
;
A
#
# COMPACT_ATOMS: atom_id res chain seq x y z
N ARG A 1 -62.43 2.55 53.82
CA ARG A 1 -61.88 1.20 53.56
C ARG A 1 -61.90 1.02 52.05
N GLY A 2 -60.84 1.28 51.28
CA GLY A 2 -59.52 0.64 51.32
C GLY A 2 -59.68 -0.78 50.79
N GLY A 3 -59.14 -1.20 49.64
CA GLY A 3 -58.35 -0.55 48.60
C GLY A 3 -58.08 -1.54 47.46
N CYS A 4 -57.22 -1.17 46.52
CA CYS A 4 -56.23 -1.99 45.78
C CYS A 4 -56.10 -1.51 44.32
N GLU A 5 -55.10 -0.66 44.04
CA GLU A 5 -54.54 -0.53 42.69
C GLU A 5 -53.15 0.12 42.78
N LYS A 6 -52.10 -0.72 42.72
CA LYS A 6 -50.74 -0.31 42.40
C LYS A 6 -50.12 -1.40 41.52
N THR A 7 -49.39 -0.94 40.51
CA THR A 7 -48.34 -1.58 39.69
C THR A 7 -48.68 -1.65 38.20
N LYS A 8 -48.52 -0.52 37.48
CA LYS A 8 -48.36 -0.54 36.01
C LYS A 8 -47.63 0.66 35.40
N THR A 9 -46.97 1.51 36.21
CA THR A 9 -46.42 2.80 35.73
C THR A 9 -44.90 2.88 35.56
N GLU A 10 -44.11 1.87 35.94
CA GLU A 10 -42.63 2.00 35.87
C GLU A 10 -41.95 1.43 34.61
N THR A 11 -42.65 0.66 33.77
CA THR A 11 -42.04 0.04 32.57
C THR A 11 -42.28 0.81 31.27
N LYS A 12 -43.10 1.86 31.26
CA LYS A 12 -43.37 2.66 30.05
C LYS A 12 -42.41 3.83 29.83
N THR A 13 -41.69 4.29 30.86
CA THR A 13 -40.82 5.47 30.75
C THR A 13 -39.44 5.13 30.15
N LYS A 14 -38.92 3.91 30.37
CA LYS A 14 -37.63 3.48 29.79
C LYS A 14 -37.70 3.15 28.29
N LYS A 15 -38.86 2.75 27.76
CA LYS A 15 -39.03 2.46 26.31
C LYS A 15 -39.22 3.70 25.43
N ARG A 16 -39.37 4.90 26.03
CA ARG A 16 -39.64 6.13 25.27
C ARG A 16 -38.40 6.95 24.93
N VAL A 17 -37.23 6.57 25.45
CA VAL A 17 -35.95 7.26 25.17
C VAL A 17 -35.24 6.69 23.94
N VAL A 18 -35.59 5.46 23.52
CA VAL A 18 -34.93 4.71 22.43
C VAL A 18 -35.38 5.15 21.01
N ALA A 19 -36.18 6.20 20.88
CA ALA A 19 -36.75 6.60 19.58
C ALA A 19 -36.71 8.11 19.30
N MET A 20 -35.70 8.83 19.80
CA MET A 20 -35.37 10.18 19.31
C MET A 20 -34.18 10.10 18.34
N TRP A 21 -34.41 9.47 17.20
CA TRP A 21 -33.52 9.49 16.04
C TRP A 21 -33.60 10.86 15.31
N PRO A 22 -32.63 11.20 14.43
CA PRO A 22 -32.11 12.57 14.22
C PRO A 22 -33.05 13.59 13.58
N PHE A 23 -34.33 13.27 13.37
CA PHE A 23 -35.26 14.16 12.67
C PHE A 23 -35.66 15.42 13.48
N PHE A 24 -35.31 15.46 14.77
CA PHE A 24 -35.69 16.55 15.68
C PHE A 24 -34.52 17.43 16.17
N TRP A 25 -33.27 17.12 15.81
CA TRP A 25 -32.13 17.96 16.21
C TRP A 25 -31.82 18.97 15.10
N ARG A 26 -31.68 20.25 15.44
CA ARG A 26 -31.05 21.21 14.52
C ARG A 26 -29.61 20.76 14.32
N SER A 27 -29.13 20.83 13.07
CA SER A 27 -27.74 20.50 12.73
C SER A 27 -26.74 21.17 13.67
N SER A 28 -26.98 22.43 14.06
CA SER A 28 -26.12 23.17 14.99
C SER A 28 -26.02 22.57 16.41
N ASP A 29 -27.03 21.85 16.89
CA ASP A 29 -27.03 21.27 18.24
C ASP A 29 -26.28 19.93 18.29
N LEU A 30 -26.19 19.21 17.16
CA LEU A 30 -25.39 18.00 17.00
C LEU A 30 -23.88 18.27 17.07
N TYR A 31 -23.44 19.37 16.45
CA TYR A 31 -22.04 19.83 16.45
C TYR A 31 -21.68 20.63 17.72
N SER A 32 -22.23 20.22 18.86
CA SER A 32 -21.97 20.83 20.15
C SER A 32 -21.45 19.79 21.15
N LEU A 33 -20.78 20.23 22.20
CA LEU A 33 -20.37 19.35 23.30
C LEU A 33 -21.56 18.59 23.93
N ALA A 34 -22.75 19.20 23.96
CA ALA A 34 -23.95 18.55 24.46
C ALA A 34 -24.44 17.43 23.52
N GLY A 35 -24.42 17.68 22.21
CA GLY A 35 -24.71 16.66 21.19
C GLY A 35 -23.71 15.51 21.25
N PHE A 36 -22.42 15.81 21.43
CA PHE A 36 -21.39 14.79 21.55
C PHE A 36 -21.51 13.93 22.81
N LYS A 37 -21.88 14.54 23.96
CA LYS A 37 -22.22 13.81 25.19
C LYS A 37 -23.35 12.81 24.97
N TYR A 38 -24.41 13.23 24.28
CA TYR A 38 -25.54 12.35 23.96
C TYR A 38 -25.09 11.17 23.08
N LEU A 39 -24.26 11.39 22.07
CA LEU A 39 -23.72 10.32 21.23
C LEU A 39 -22.83 9.34 22.03
N ASN A 40 -22.02 9.83 22.97
CA ASN A 40 -21.25 8.96 23.86
C ASN A 40 -22.14 8.12 24.77
N ASP A 41 -23.20 8.70 25.34
CA ASP A 41 -24.15 7.96 26.19
C ASP A 41 -24.87 6.85 25.39
N GLN A 42 -25.21 7.12 24.13
CA GLN A 42 -25.75 6.09 23.23
C GLN A 42 -24.73 4.99 22.92
N LEU A 43 -23.46 5.35 22.72
CA LEU A 43 -22.38 4.40 22.49
C LEU A 43 -22.18 3.46 23.69
N GLU A 44 -22.27 3.99 24.91
CA GLU A 44 -22.21 3.21 26.15
C GLU A 44 -23.43 2.27 26.30
N GLU A 45 -24.63 2.71 25.91
CA GLU A 45 -25.84 1.88 25.92
C GLU A 45 -25.69 0.67 24.99
N TYR A 46 -25.12 0.85 23.80
CA TYR A 46 -24.87 -0.22 22.83
C TYR A 46 -23.82 -1.25 23.27
N GLN A 47 -22.93 -0.92 24.21
CA GLN A 47 -22.04 -1.93 24.80
C GLN A 47 -22.79 -2.91 25.73
N THR A 48 -23.93 -2.48 26.28
CA THR A 48 -24.69 -3.25 27.28
C THR A 48 -25.89 -4.00 26.69
N VAL A 49 -26.45 -3.49 25.60
CA VAL A 49 -27.59 -4.06 24.90
C VAL A 49 -27.11 -4.42 23.50
N ASN A 50 -27.25 -5.68 23.08
CA ASN A 50 -27.01 -6.11 21.68
C ASN A 50 -27.88 -5.26 20.75
N ALA A 51 -27.33 -4.13 20.31
CA ALA A 51 -28.02 -3.10 19.58
C ALA A 51 -28.40 -3.59 18.19
N THR A 52 -29.47 -3.05 17.63
CA THR A 52 -29.69 -3.16 16.18
C THR A 52 -28.49 -2.53 15.47
N ASP A 53 -27.75 -3.33 14.71
CA ASP A 53 -26.48 -2.95 14.07
C ASP A 53 -26.55 -1.62 13.31
N ARG A 54 -27.70 -1.29 12.70
CA ARG A 54 -27.89 -0.03 11.95
C ARG A 54 -27.83 1.25 12.79
N GLY A 55 -28.41 1.26 13.98
CA GLY A 55 -28.41 2.46 14.85
C GLY A 55 -27.02 2.76 15.39
N PHE A 56 -26.29 1.69 15.68
CA PHE A 56 -24.90 1.77 16.11
C PHE A 56 -23.99 2.29 14.99
N VAL A 57 -24.11 1.74 13.78
CA VAL A 57 -23.34 2.17 12.60
C VAL A 57 -23.51 3.68 12.34
N GLU A 58 -24.73 4.19 12.42
CA GLU A 58 -24.99 5.63 12.26
C GLU A 58 -24.38 6.45 13.39
N THR A 59 -24.48 5.97 14.63
CA THR A 59 -23.88 6.64 15.80
C THR A 59 -22.36 6.74 15.67
N LEU A 60 -21.68 5.69 15.20
CA LEU A 60 -20.24 5.72 14.92
C LEU A 60 -19.90 6.80 13.89
N ARG A 61 -20.64 6.85 12.78
CA ARG A 61 -20.41 7.82 11.72
C ARG A 61 -20.59 9.25 12.23
N LEU A 62 -21.65 9.53 12.99
CA LEU A 62 -21.89 10.83 13.60
C LEU A 62 -20.80 11.22 14.60
N ILE A 63 -20.31 10.27 15.40
CA ILE A 63 -19.18 10.52 16.30
C ILE A 63 -17.95 10.97 15.50
N ALA A 64 -17.59 10.27 14.43
CA ALA A 64 -16.44 10.67 13.60
C ALA A 64 -16.63 12.04 12.94
N GLU A 65 -17.83 12.36 12.47
CA GLU A 65 -18.16 13.65 11.88
C GLU A 65 -18.04 14.79 12.90
N VAL A 66 -18.61 14.61 14.10
CA VAL A 66 -18.53 15.60 15.19
C VAL A 66 -17.11 15.75 15.73
N VAL A 67 -16.35 14.66 15.86
CA VAL A 67 -14.94 14.69 16.29
C VAL A 67 -14.06 15.41 15.26
N THR A 68 -14.28 15.15 13.97
CA THR A 68 -13.57 15.83 12.88
C THR A 68 -13.91 17.32 12.84
N TYR A 69 -15.17 17.67 13.05
CA TYR A 69 -15.60 19.06 13.17
C TYR A 69 -14.96 19.75 14.38
N GLY A 70 -14.98 19.10 15.54
CA GLY A 70 -14.43 19.60 16.80
C GLY A 70 -12.92 19.86 16.72
N ASP A 71 -12.17 18.97 16.06
CA ASP A 71 -10.74 19.15 15.81
C ASP A 71 -10.40 20.49 15.13
N GLN A 72 -11.29 20.98 14.26
CA GLN A 72 -11.08 22.20 13.49
C GLN A 72 -11.74 23.44 14.11
N HIS A 73 -12.88 23.29 14.79
CA HIS A 73 -13.73 24.43 15.18
C HIS A 73 -13.95 24.56 16.70
N ASP A 74 -13.92 23.47 17.46
CA ASP A 74 -14.18 23.46 18.91
C ASP A 74 -13.35 22.37 19.62
N PRO A 75 -12.16 22.75 20.15
CA PRO A 75 -11.27 21.80 20.82
C PRO A 75 -11.91 21.08 22.01
N SER A 76 -12.94 21.65 22.64
CA SER A 76 -13.60 21.04 23.81
C SER A 76 -14.28 19.72 23.47
N ILE A 77 -14.72 19.54 22.22
CA ILE A 77 -15.29 18.28 21.73
C ILE A 77 -14.21 17.19 21.68
N PHE A 78 -13.03 17.53 21.17
CA PHE A 78 -11.91 16.58 21.10
C PHE A 78 -11.36 16.27 22.50
N GLU A 79 -11.26 17.27 23.38
CA GLU A 79 -10.92 17.07 24.80
C GLU A 79 -11.87 16.05 25.45
N PHE A 80 -13.18 16.19 25.25
CA PHE A 80 -14.15 15.23 25.75
C PHE A 80 -13.99 13.83 25.15
N PHE A 81 -13.70 13.72 23.84
CA PHE A 81 -13.39 12.45 23.16
C PHE A 81 -12.20 11.73 23.82
N MET A 82 -11.18 12.49 24.21
CA MET A 82 -10.02 11.96 24.94
C MET A 82 -10.39 11.56 26.37
N GLU A 83 -11.06 12.43 27.13
CA GLU A 83 -11.46 12.19 28.52
C GLU A 83 -12.31 10.91 28.66
N LYS A 84 -13.22 10.68 27.71
CA LYS A 84 -14.10 9.50 27.69
C LYS A 84 -13.50 8.27 27.04
N GLN A 85 -12.25 8.34 26.57
CA GLN A 85 -11.54 7.25 25.91
C GLN A 85 -12.40 6.57 24.83
N VAL A 86 -13.04 7.36 23.97
CA VAL A 86 -13.99 6.84 22.97
C VAL A 86 -13.34 5.82 22.02
N MET A 87 -12.04 5.97 21.73
CA MET A 87 -11.26 4.94 21.00
C MET A 87 -11.20 3.58 21.71
N ALA A 88 -11.14 3.56 23.05
CA ALA A 88 -11.20 2.32 23.82
C ALA A 88 -12.60 1.68 23.74
N GLN A 89 -13.64 2.50 23.72
CA GLN A 89 -15.03 2.05 23.53
C GLN A 89 -15.20 1.39 22.16
N PHE A 90 -14.69 1.99 21.08
CA PHE A 90 -14.68 1.38 19.74
C PHE A 90 -14.00 0.01 19.73
N LEU A 91 -12.85 -0.12 20.39
CA LEU A 91 -12.14 -1.40 20.51
C LEU A 91 -12.92 -2.45 21.30
N ASN A 92 -13.59 -2.06 22.38
CA ASN A 92 -14.40 -2.97 23.17
C ASN A 92 -15.58 -3.49 22.36
N ILE A 93 -16.24 -2.61 21.61
CA ILE A 93 -17.36 -2.98 20.76
C ILE A 93 -16.90 -3.93 19.65
N LEU A 94 -15.77 -3.63 18.99
CA LEU A 94 -15.19 -4.51 17.98
C LEU A 94 -14.94 -5.93 18.50
N LYS A 95 -14.47 -6.07 19.75
CA LYS A 95 -14.24 -7.37 20.39
C LYS A 95 -15.50 -8.10 20.80
N MET A 96 -16.56 -7.36 21.13
CA MET A 96 -17.84 -7.94 21.56
C MET A 96 -18.74 -8.27 20.37
N SER A 97 -18.59 -7.55 19.26
CA SER A 97 -19.36 -7.77 18.05
C SER A 97 -18.85 -8.98 17.29
N ASN A 98 -19.72 -9.97 17.08
CA ASN A 98 -19.48 -11.04 16.11
C ASN A 98 -19.94 -10.66 14.68
N ASN A 99 -20.46 -9.44 14.50
CA ASN A 99 -20.97 -8.98 13.22
C ASN A 99 -19.87 -8.31 12.39
N SER A 100 -19.62 -8.83 11.19
CA SER A 100 -18.67 -8.27 10.23
C SER A 100 -19.01 -6.84 9.82
N ASP A 101 -20.29 -6.48 9.76
CA ASP A 101 -20.75 -5.15 9.32
C ASP A 101 -20.32 -4.06 10.31
N VAL A 102 -20.34 -4.38 11.61
CA VAL A 102 -19.85 -3.48 12.67
C VAL A 102 -18.35 -3.23 12.51
N ALA A 103 -17.57 -4.29 12.27
CA ALA A 103 -16.14 -4.19 12.05
C ALA A 103 -15.79 -3.39 10.78
N LEU A 104 -16.49 -3.66 9.67
CA LEU A 104 -16.36 -2.94 8.41
C LEU A 104 -16.63 -1.44 8.59
N GLN A 105 -17.78 -1.10 9.18
CA GLN A 105 -18.15 0.28 9.40
C GLN A 105 -17.16 0.99 10.32
N LEU A 106 -16.68 0.32 11.37
CA LEU A 106 -15.73 0.90 12.31
C LEU A 106 -14.41 1.21 11.62
N LEU A 107 -13.88 0.30 10.79
CA LEU A 107 -12.68 0.55 9.99
C LEU A 107 -12.87 1.71 9.01
N GLN A 108 -13.99 1.75 8.30
CA GLN A 108 -14.31 2.84 7.37
C GLN A 108 -14.39 4.20 8.10
N THR A 109 -15.12 4.23 9.20
CA THR A 109 -15.37 5.44 9.99
C THR A 109 -14.07 5.97 10.59
N LEU A 110 -13.24 5.10 11.16
CA LEU A 110 -11.93 5.47 11.68
C LEU A 110 -10.97 5.93 10.58
N SER A 111 -11.04 5.33 9.38
CA SER A 111 -10.25 5.78 8.24
C SER A 111 -10.60 7.21 7.86
N ILE A 112 -11.90 7.53 7.71
CA ILE A 112 -12.34 8.89 7.37
C ILE A 112 -11.94 9.88 8.47
N MET A 113 -12.14 9.53 9.74
CA MET A 113 -11.77 10.36 10.88
C MET A 113 -10.26 10.66 10.88
N ILE A 114 -9.40 9.63 10.83
CA ILE A 114 -7.93 9.81 10.82
C ILE A 114 -7.47 10.61 9.60
N GLN A 115 -8.10 10.41 8.44
CA GLN A 115 -7.80 11.17 7.21
C GLN A 115 -8.23 12.64 7.28
N SER A 116 -9.15 13.00 8.18
CA SER A 116 -9.72 14.35 8.24
C SER A 116 -9.24 15.18 9.44
N LEU A 117 -8.54 14.58 10.40
CA LEU A 117 -7.90 15.31 11.50
C LEU A 117 -6.75 16.21 11.01
N HIS A 118 -6.68 17.43 11.50
CA HIS A 118 -5.64 18.41 11.17
C HIS A 118 -4.76 18.74 12.37
N SER A 119 -5.29 18.68 13.59
CA SER A 119 -4.51 18.99 14.78
C SER A 119 -3.43 17.95 15.02
N GLU A 120 -2.18 18.40 15.20
CA GLU A 120 -1.10 17.54 15.66
C GLU A 120 -1.49 16.85 16.96
N HIS A 121 -2.11 17.58 17.90
CA HIS A 121 -2.54 17.05 19.19
C HIS A 121 -3.46 15.83 19.04
N ALA A 122 -4.41 15.88 18.09
CA ALA A 122 -5.31 14.79 17.82
C ALA A 122 -4.60 13.55 17.26
N ILE A 123 -3.67 13.77 16.31
CA ILE A 123 -2.86 12.69 15.72
C ILE A 123 -1.97 12.04 16.80
N TYR A 124 -1.31 12.85 17.64
CA TYR A 124 -0.51 12.36 18.76
C TYR A 124 -1.35 11.53 19.73
N TYR A 125 -2.54 11.99 20.12
CA TYR A 125 -3.43 11.24 21.00
C TYR A 125 -3.80 9.86 20.41
N LEU A 126 -4.18 9.82 19.13
CA LEU A 126 -4.58 8.56 18.49
C LEU A 126 -3.43 7.55 18.44
N PHE A 127 -2.21 7.99 18.16
CA PHE A 127 -1.07 7.09 17.98
C PHE A 127 -0.40 6.70 19.30
N SER A 128 -0.47 7.54 20.33
CA SER A 128 0.24 7.30 21.60
C SER A 128 -0.42 6.26 22.52
N ASN A 129 -1.73 6.01 22.38
CA ASN A 129 -2.51 5.24 23.36
C ASN A 129 -2.66 3.74 23.03
N GLU A 130 -1.84 3.20 22.13
CA GLU A 130 -1.88 1.79 21.68
C GLU A 130 -3.21 1.36 21.02
N TYR A 131 -4.22 2.24 20.90
CA TYR A 131 -5.51 1.89 20.33
C TYR A 131 -5.39 1.49 18.86
N ILE A 132 -4.63 2.26 18.08
CA ILE A 132 -4.35 1.94 16.67
C ILE A 132 -3.61 0.61 16.55
N ASN A 133 -2.58 0.37 17.35
CA ASN A 133 -1.86 -0.91 17.35
C ASN A 133 -2.78 -2.09 17.69
N LYS A 134 -3.70 -1.92 18.64
CA LYS A 134 -4.71 -2.94 18.98
C LYS A 134 -5.73 -3.17 17.86
N LEU A 135 -6.13 -2.12 17.14
CA LEU A 135 -7.02 -2.23 15.98
C LEU A 135 -6.33 -2.96 14.83
N ILE A 136 -5.09 -2.61 14.53
CA ILE A 136 -4.27 -3.28 13.50
C ILE A 136 -4.12 -4.78 13.81
N MET A 137 -3.83 -5.12 15.06
CA MET A 137 -3.63 -6.51 15.49
C MET A 137 -4.93 -7.28 15.74
N HIS A 138 -6.10 -6.67 15.53
CA HIS A 138 -7.38 -7.33 15.73
C HIS A 138 -7.57 -8.46 14.69
N PRO A 139 -8.03 -9.66 15.10
CA PRO A 139 -8.22 -10.79 14.18
C PRO A 139 -9.49 -10.62 13.35
N PHE A 140 -9.44 -9.80 12.29
CA PHE A 140 -10.53 -9.66 11.33
C PHE A 140 -10.73 -10.92 10.49
N ASP A 141 -11.96 -11.15 10.03
CA ASP A 141 -12.27 -12.22 9.09
C ASP A 141 -11.89 -11.80 7.66
N PHE A 142 -10.67 -12.18 7.25
CA PHE A 142 -10.17 -11.95 5.90
C PHE A 142 -10.66 -12.99 4.86
N GLN A 143 -11.61 -13.87 5.20
CA GLN A 143 -12.35 -14.61 4.17
C GLN A 143 -13.30 -13.69 3.40
N ASN A 144 -13.74 -12.60 4.02
CA ASN A 144 -14.49 -11.55 3.36
C ASN A 144 -13.53 -10.57 2.66
N GLU A 145 -13.52 -10.57 1.32
CA GLU A 145 -12.68 -9.65 0.53
C GLU A 145 -12.97 -8.17 0.82
N GLU A 146 -14.22 -7.81 1.13
CA GLU A 146 -14.60 -6.46 1.50
C GLU A 146 -13.87 -6.01 2.77
N MET A 147 -13.73 -6.90 3.75
CA MET A 147 -12.98 -6.64 4.98
C MET A 147 -11.52 -6.29 4.69
N ILE A 148 -10.90 -6.98 3.73
CA ILE A 148 -9.51 -6.70 3.32
C ILE A 148 -9.41 -5.29 2.74
N VAL A 149 -10.36 -4.89 1.88
CA VAL A 149 -10.36 -3.55 1.26
C VAL A 149 -10.41 -2.44 2.31
N TYR A 150 -11.34 -2.52 3.27
CA TYR A 150 -11.44 -1.53 4.35
C TYR A 150 -10.25 -1.58 5.30
N TYR A 151 -9.74 -2.77 5.61
CA TYR A 151 -8.56 -2.93 6.46
C TYR A 151 -7.32 -2.30 5.83
N ILE A 152 -7.04 -2.57 4.55
CA ILE A 152 -5.89 -2.01 3.85
C ILE A 152 -6.04 -0.49 3.65
N SER A 153 -7.26 -0.01 3.40
CA SER A 153 -7.56 1.42 3.38
C SER A 153 -7.24 2.08 4.73
N PHE A 154 -7.66 1.46 5.83
CA PHE A 154 -7.36 1.91 7.19
C PHE A 154 -5.84 1.97 7.46
N LEU A 155 -5.10 0.90 7.15
CA LEU A 155 -3.65 0.89 7.31
C LEU A 155 -2.97 1.98 6.45
N ARG A 156 -3.43 2.15 5.20
CA ARG A 156 -2.92 3.17 4.28
C ARG A 156 -3.15 4.57 4.84
N THR A 157 -4.33 4.84 5.37
CA THR A 157 -4.65 6.12 6.00
C THR A 157 -3.72 6.43 7.17
N ILE A 158 -3.47 5.46 8.05
CA ILE A 158 -2.52 5.62 9.16
C ILE A 158 -1.12 5.93 8.62
N SER A 159 -0.66 5.19 7.61
CA SER A 159 0.66 5.40 7.02
C SER A 159 0.85 6.80 6.43
N GLY A 160 -0.24 7.39 5.90
CA GLY A 160 -0.22 8.74 5.33
C GLY A 160 -0.10 9.86 6.38
N ARG A 161 -0.28 9.53 7.67
CA ARG A 161 -0.11 10.45 8.80
C ARG A 161 1.23 10.30 9.50
N LEU A 162 2.10 9.42 9.01
CA LEU A 162 3.40 9.21 9.62
C LEU A 162 4.39 10.29 9.22
N ASP A 163 5.08 10.80 10.21
CA ASP A 163 6.25 11.66 10.10
C ASP A 163 7.32 11.22 11.11
N LYS A 164 8.41 11.98 11.18
CA LYS A 164 9.55 11.68 12.05
C LYS A 164 9.19 11.66 13.54
N ASN A 165 8.16 12.39 13.94
CA ASN A 165 7.73 12.48 15.33
C ASN A 165 6.69 11.41 15.67
N THR A 166 5.80 11.09 14.72
CA THR A 166 4.66 10.19 14.97
C THR A 166 4.97 8.71 14.75
N ILE A 167 5.93 8.36 13.87
CA ILE A 167 6.25 6.94 13.59
C ILE A 167 6.71 6.17 14.83
N SER A 168 7.44 6.86 15.72
CA SER A 168 7.96 6.29 16.96
C SER A 168 6.85 5.84 17.93
N LEU A 169 5.64 6.41 17.80
CA LEU A 169 4.49 6.12 18.65
C LEU A 169 3.79 4.80 18.28
N LEU A 170 3.96 4.33 17.04
CA LEU A 170 3.35 3.09 16.56
C LEU A 170 4.28 1.87 16.67
N VAL A 171 5.54 2.07 17.08
CA VAL A 171 6.52 1.00 17.21
C VAL A 171 6.73 0.64 18.67
N LYS A 172 6.98 -0.65 18.95
CA LYS A 172 7.43 -1.09 20.28
C LYS A 172 8.92 -1.34 20.24
N THR A 173 9.63 -0.70 21.16
CA THR A 173 11.08 -0.85 21.31
C THR A 173 11.42 -1.63 22.57
N GLN A 174 12.49 -2.43 22.50
CA GLN A 174 13.16 -3.04 23.64
C GLN A 174 14.66 -2.86 23.43
N HIS A 175 15.37 -2.31 24.43
CA HIS A 175 16.82 -2.02 24.34
C HIS A 175 17.19 -1.24 23.06
N ASP A 176 16.47 -0.16 22.76
CA ASP A 176 16.65 0.69 21.57
C ASP A 176 16.47 0.00 20.20
N ALA A 177 16.03 -1.26 20.19
CA ALA A 177 15.67 -1.99 18.98
C ALA A 177 14.14 -2.13 18.87
N ILE A 178 13.60 -1.92 17.67
CA ILE A 178 12.18 -2.16 17.41
C ILE A 178 11.94 -3.68 17.40
N VAL A 179 11.03 -4.13 18.26
CA VAL A 179 10.60 -5.54 18.34
C VAL A 179 9.26 -5.78 17.65
N SER A 180 8.44 -4.74 17.53
CA SER A 180 7.12 -4.85 16.90
C SER A 180 6.78 -3.57 16.17
N PHE A 181 6.36 -3.72 14.92
CA PHE A 181 5.79 -2.64 14.13
C PHE A 181 4.55 -3.16 13.38
N PRO A 182 3.39 -3.23 14.07
CA PRO A 182 2.17 -3.87 13.55
C PRO A 182 1.75 -3.36 12.18
N LEU A 183 1.78 -2.04 11.98
CA LEU A 183 1.37 -1.40 10.72
C LEU A 183 2.16 -1.95 9.52
N TYR A 184 3.47 -2.14 9.67
CA TYR A 184 4.31 -2.70 8.61
C TYR A 184 4.11 -4.20 8.46
N SER A 185 4.23 -4.95 9.56
CA SER A 185 4.17 -6.42 9.52
C SER A 185 2.81 -6.95 9.04
N GLU A 186 1.70 -6.31 9.43
CA GLU A 186 0.37 -6.71 8.98
C GLU A 186 0.12 -6.34 7.52
N ALA A 187 0.58 -5.17 7.06
CA ALA A 187 0.46 -4.78 5.65
C ALA A 187 1.21 -5.74 4.73
N LEU A 188 2.39 -6.23 5.15
CA LEU A 188 3.20 -7.14 4.35
C LEU A 188 2.52 -8.49 4.06
N LYS A 189 1.50 -8.89 4.82
CA LYS A 189 0.74 -10.12 4.55
C LYS A 189 -0.04 -10.05 3.23
N PHE A 190 -0.31 -8.84 2.72
CA PHE A 190 -1.15 -8.59 1.55
C PHE A 190 -0.37 -8.15 0.31
N VAL A 191 0.96 -8.24 0.32
CA VAL A 191 1.83 -7.79 -0.80
C VAL A 191 1.63 -8.57 -2.10
N ASN A 192 1.12 -9.80 -2.01
CA ASN A 192 0.84 -10.70 -3.13
C ASN A 192 -0.66 -11.03 -3.21
N HIS A 193 -1.53 -10.05 -2.95
CA HIS A 193 -2.98 -10.22 -3.04
C HIS A 193 -3.43 -10.38 -4.50
N GLN A 194 -4.55 -11.07 -4.74
CA GLN A 194 -5.08 -11.29 -6.09
C GLN A 194 -5.60 -9.99 -6.72
N ASP A 195 -6.22 -9.14 -5.92
CA ASP A 195 -6.60 -7.78 -6.33
C ASP A 195 -5.37 -6.86 -6.35
N ASN A 196 -5.06 -6.33 -7.53
CA ASN A 196 -3.95 -5.41 -7.75
C ASN A 196 -4.14 -4.07 -7.00
N MET A 197 -5.37 -3.62 -6.77
CA MET A 197 -5.63 -2.38 -6.03
C MET A 197 -5.19 -2.49 -4.57
N ILE A 198 -5.36 -3.66 -3.96
CA ILE A 198 -4.83 -3.97 -2.63
C ILE A 198 -3.30 -3.93 -2.66
N CYS A 199 -2.67 -4.54 -3.67
CA CYS A 199 -1.21 -4.51 -3.83
C CYS A 199 -0.68 -3.08 -3.98
N ILE A 200 -1.33 -2.24 -4.79
CA ILE A 200 -0.99 -0.82 -4.97
C ILE A 200 -1.12 -0.05 -3.64
N ALA A 201 -2.18 -0.29 -2.87
CA ALA A 201 -2.37 0.35 -1.58
C ALA A 201 -1.29 -0.05 -0.56
N VAL A 202 -0.89 -1.33 -0.52
CA VAL A 202 0.21 -1.82 0.32
C VAL A 202 1.56 -1.23 -0.13
N ARG A 203 1.81 -1.12 -1.43
CA ARG A 203 3.00 -0.44 -1.97
C ARG A 203 3.05 1.03 -1.55
N ALA A 204 1.94 1.76 -1.68
CA ALA A 204 1.86 3.14 -1.21
C ALA A 204 2.11 3.27 0.29
N LEU A 205 1.53 2.37 1.10
CA LEU A 205 1.74 2.30 2.55
C LEU A 205 3.21 2.10 2.90
N THR A 206 3.86 1.11 2.29
CA THR A 206 5.27 0.81 2.56
C THR A 206 6.18 1.96 2.14
N LEU A 207 5.90 2.62 1.01
CA LEU A 207 6.64 3.82 0.59
C LEU A 207 6.47 4.98 1.56
N ASN A 208 5.27 5.21 2.11
CA ASN A 208 5.06 6.22 3.14
C ASN A 208 5.98 5.97 4.34
N ILE A 209 6.06 4.72 4.80
CA ILE A 209 6.95 4.32 5.90
C ILE A 209 8.43 4.57 5.55
N TYR A 210 8.88 4.18 4.36
CA TYR A 210 10.28 4.36 3.95
C TYR A 210 10.67 5.85 3.83
N ARG A 211 9.74 6.69 3.38
CA ARG A 211 9.95 8.14 3.20
C ARG A 211 10.10 8.92 4.52
N VAL A 212 9.59 8.40 5.64
CA VAL A 212 9.79 9.02 6.96
C VAL A 212 11.28 9.09 7.32
N ASN A 213 12.06 8.12 6.84
CA ASN A 213 13.51 8.03 7.03
C ASN A 213 13.93 8.08 8.51
N ASP A 214 13.25 7.30 9.34
CA ASP A 214 13.61 7.08 10.75
C ASP A 214 14.67 5.97 10.88
N ASN A 215 15.72 6.20 11.66
CA ASN A 215 16.85 5.29 11.77
C ASN A 215 16.47 3.93 12.40
N SER A 216 15.62 3.94 13.43
CA SER A 216 15.22 2.72 14.13
C SER A 216 14.34 1.86 13.23
N VAL A 217 13.39 2.47 12.52
CA VAL A 217 12.54 1.80 11.54
C VAL A 217 13.35 1.29 10.36
N ASN A 218 14.27 2.08 9.82
CA ASN A 218 15.17 1.67 8.74
C ASN A 218 16.01 0.45 9.14
N ASN A 219 16.49 0.40 10.38
CA ASN A 219 17.19 -0.77 10.90
C ASN A 219 16.27 -1.99 11.02
N PHE A 220 15.05 -1.80 11.50
CA PHE A 220 14.05 -2.87 11.60
C PHE A 220 13.71 -3.50 10.24
N ILE A 221 13.36 -2.69 9.24
CA ILE A 221 12.97 -3.19 7.91
C ILE A 221 14.12 -3.83 7.13
N THR A 222 15.37 -3.45 7.42
CA THR A 222 16.57 -4.00 6.76
C THR A 222 17.17 -5.21 7.49
N THR A 223 16.58 -5.62 8.62
CA THR A 223 17.06 -6.77 9.40
C THR A 223 16.12 -7.97 9.20
N PRO A 224 16.63 -9.21 9.14
CA PRO A 224 15.78 -10.40 9.12
C PRO A 224 14.87 -10.47 10.35
N PRO A 225 13.61 -10.93 10.22
CA PRO A 225 13.00 -11.52 9.02
C PRO A 225 12.42 -10.49 8.04
N MET A 226 12.26 -9.22 8.43
CA MET A 226 11.55 -8.20 7.63
C MET A 226 12.24 -7.92 6.29
N SER A 227 13.57 -7.97 6.27
CA SER A 227 14.37 -7.81 5.04
C SER A 227 14.07 -8.86 3.96
N GLY A 228 13.46 -10.00 4.34
CA GLY A 228 13.06 -11.07 3.41
C GLY A 228 12.11 -10.59 2.32
N TYR A 229 11.26 -9.60 2.64
CA TYR A 229 10.32 -8.98 1.70
C TYR A 229 11.01 -8.51 0.41
N PHE A 230 12.15 -7.82 0.52
CA PHE A 230 12.86 -7.30 -0.65
C PHE A 230 13.49 -8.41 -1.50
N SER A 231 13.91 -9.51 -0.87
CA SER A 231 14.39 -10.69 -1.60
C SER A 231 13.24 -11.33 -2.39
N ASP A 232 12.07 -11.46 -1.76
CA ASP A 232 10.90 -12.07 -2.40
C ASP A 232 10.33 -11.20 -3.53
N LEU A 233 10.36 -9.87 -3.38
CA LEU A 233 10.01 -8.93 -4.44
C LEU A 233 10.87 -9.16 -5.70
N VAL A 234 12.20 -9.27 -5.56
CA VAL A 234 13.08 -9.51 -6.70
C VAL A 234 12.88 -10.91 -7.28
N LYS A 235 12.63 -11.94 -6.45
CA LYS A 235 12.28 -13.29 -6.94
C LYS A 235 10.97 -13.29 -7.73
N TYR A 236 9.99 -12.49 -7.32
CA TYR A 236 8.71 -12.36 -8.02
C TYR A 236 8.91 -11.72 -9.40
N ILE A 237 9.70 -10.64 -9.49
CA ILE A 237 10.08 -10.03 -10.77
C ILE A 237 10.80 -11.05 -11.66
N LYS A 238 11.76 -11.79 -11.13
CA LYS A 238 12.45 -12.87 -11.86
C LYS A 238 11.49 -13.93 -12.41
N LYS A 239 10.46 -14.31 -11.64
CA LYS A 239 9.43 -15.25 -12.08
C LYS A 239 8.61 -14.67 -13.23
N LYS A 240 8.19 -13.40 -13.14
CA LYS A 240 7.50 -12.69 -14.22
C LYS A 240 8.37 -12.57 -15.47
N THR A 241 9.67 -12.27 -15.33
CA THR A 241 10.61 -12.27 -16.46
C THR A 241 10.70 -13.63 -17.14
N SER A 242 10.70 -14.72 -16.37
CA SER A 242 10.72 -16.07 -16.94
C SER A 242 9.41 -16.40 -17.67
N LYS A 243 8.26 -15.96 -17.13
CA LYS A 243 6.95 -16.07 -17.80
C LYS A 243 6.93 -15.26 -19.10
N LEU A 244 7.47 -14.05 -19.09
CA LEU A 244 7.58 -13.21 -20.28
C LEU A 244 8.37 -13.93 -21.38
N ASP A 245 9.51 -14.54 -21.02
CA ASP A 245 10.33 -15.29 -21.96
C ASP A 245 9.57 -16.44 -22.63
N THR A 246 8.83 -17.23 -21.85
CA THR A 246 8.01 -18.31 -22.39
C THR A 246 6.90 -17.81 -23.33
N LEU A 247 6.33 -16.62 -23.08
CA LEU A 247 5.32 -16.02 -23.95
C LEU A 247 5.92 -15.52 -25.26
N VAL A 248 7.12 -14.96 -25.21
CA VAL A 248 7.88 -14.53 -26.40
C VAL A 248 8.20 -15.73 -27.28
N ASP A 249 8.68 -16.83 -26.71
CA ASP A 249 8.98 -18.06 -27.47
C ASP A 249 7.71 -18.67 -28.10
N CYS A 250 6.60 -18.73 -27.35
CA CYS A 250 5.31 -19.23 -27.86
C CYS A 250 4.70 -18.35 -28.96
N SER A 251 4.96 -17.04 -28.94
CA SER A 251 4.43 -16.11 -29.95
C SER A 251 4.92 -16.42 -31.37
N ALA A 252 6.03 -17.16 -31.50
CA ALA A 252 6.58 -17.56 -32.79
C ALA A 252 5.89 -18.81 -33.40
N GLN A 253 5.05 -19.53 -32.64
CA GLN A 253 4.58 -20.88 -33.04
C GLN A 253 3.05 -21.08 -33.11
N VAL A 254 2.21 -20.15 -32.63
CA VAL A 254 0.77 -20.42 -32.42
C VAL A 254 -0.14 -19.49 -33.23
N ASP A 255 -1.23 -20.04 -33.79
CA ASP A 255 -2.26 -19.34 -34.58
C ASP A 255 -3.13 -18.34 -33.77
N ASP A 256 -3.10 -18.39 -32.44
CA ASP A 256 -3.86 -17.51 -31.52
C ASP A 256 -3.03 -16.29 -31.08
N ALA A 257 -2.46 -15.59 -32.07
CA ALA A 257 -1.52 -14.48 -31.89
C ALA A 257 -2.10 -13.32 -31.05
N LEU A 258 -3.41 -13.08 -31.13
CA LEU A 258 -4.08 -11.99 -30.41
C LEU A 258 -4.09 -12.25 -28.89
N LYS A 259 -4.32 -13.50 -28.47
CA LYS A 259 -4.34 -13.87 -27.04
C LYS A 259 -2.94 -13.79 -26.43
N ILE A 260 -1.92 -14.29 -27.14
CA ILE A 260 -0.52 -14.20 -26.71
C ILE A 260 -0.09 -12.75 -26.61
N LYS A 261 -0.45 -11.90 -27.59
CA LYS A 261 -0.16 -10.47 -27.55
C LYS A 261 -0.77 -9.80 -26.31
N LYS A 262 -2.03 -10.08 -25.97
CA LYS A 262 -2.67 -9.53 -24.76
C LYS A 262 -1.95 -9.97 -23.48
N GLN A 263 -1.58 -11.24 -23.37
CA GLN A 263 -0.84 -11.77 -22.21
C GLN A 263 0.57 -11.18 -22.11
N LEU A 264 1.22 -10.95 -23.25
CA LEU A 264 2.54 -10.32 -23.33
C LEU A 264 2.48 -8.89 -22.80
N VAL A 265 1.54 -8.07 -23.31
CA VAL A 265 1.35 -6.68 -22.88
C VAL A 265 1.05 -6.60 -21.39
N SER A 266 0.11 -7.41 -20.89
CA SER A 266 -0.21 -7.45 -19.46
C SER A 266 0.99 -7.88 -18.60
N THR A 267 1.80 -8.85 -19.05
CA THR A 267 3.01 -9.26 -18.31
C THR A 267 4.08 -8.16 -18.32
N ILE A 268 4.18 -7.39 -19.41
CA ILE A 268 5.09 -6.24 -19.50
C ILE A 268 4.66 -5.13 -18.55
N GLU A 269 3.38 -4.75 -18.54
CA GLU A 269 2.82 -3.74 -17.62
C GLU A 269 3.07 -4.14 -16.16
N GLU A 270 2.79 -5.40 -15.82
CA GLU A 270 3.05 -5.95 -14.49
C GLU A 270 4.53 -5.91 -14.07
N ILE A 271 5.46 -6.05 -15.01
CA ILE A 271 6.91 -5.94 -14.73
C ILE A 271 7.30 -4.48 -14.58
N ASP A 272 6.81 -3.61 -15.47
CA ASP A 272 7.07 -2.17 -15.40
C ASP A 272 6.60 -1.60 -14.05
N ASP A 273 5.40 -1.95 -13.59
CA ASP A 273 4.88 -1.55 -12.27
C ASP A 273 5.79 -1.98 -11.11
N ASP A 274 6.32 -3.21 -11.17
CA ASP A 274 7.26 -3.71 -10.16
C ASP A 274 8.61 -2.98 -10.22
N LEU A 275 9.10 -2.64 -11.41
CA LEU A 275 10.33 -1.87 -11.61
C LEU A 275 10.18 -0.42 -11.13
N TYR A 276 9.02 0.21 -11.37
CA TYR A 276 8.71 1.55 -10.83
C TYR A 276 8.68 1.51 -9.30
N TYR A 277 8.02 0.52 -8.72
CA TYR A 277 8.01 0.36 -7.27
C TYR A 277 9.41 0.11 -6.69
N LEU A 278 10.25 -0.70 -7.34
CA LEU A 278 11.66 -0.86 -6.96
C LEU A 278 12.44 0.46 -7.04
N SER A 279 12.23 1.24 -8.10
CA SER A 279 12.85 2.57 -8.27
C SER A 279 12.46 3.51 -7.13
N ASP A 280 11.18 3.51 -6.74
CA ASP A 280 10.68 4.31 -5.62
C ASP A 280 11.29 3.87 -4.28
N ILE A 281 11.48 2.57 -4.04
CA ILE A 281 12.17 2.06 -2.85
C ILE A 281 13.63 2.52 -2.83
N LEU A 282 14.34 2.39 -3.95
CA LEU A 282 15.74 2.80 -4.07
C LEU A 282 15.91 4.31 -3.87
N CYS A 283 14.92 5.10 -4.28
CA CYS A 283 14.89 6.55 -4.16
C CYS A 283 14.29 7.06 -2.83
N ALA A 284 13.87 6.17 -1.92
CA ALA A 284 13.24 6.57 -0.65
C ALA A 284 14.19 7.29 0.34
N GLY A 285 15.49 7.36 0.04
CA GLY A 285 16.49 8.09 0.85
C GLY A 285 17.14 7.27 1.97
N VAL A 286 16.92 5.95 1.99
CA VAL A 286 17.45 5.03 3.01
C VAL A 286 18.61 4.22 2.42
N SER A 287 19.86 4.59 2.74
CA SER A 287 21.07 3.99 2.14
C SER A 287 21.24 2.49 2.40
N LYS A 288 20.93 2.03 3.62
CA LYS A 288 21.00 0.60 3.97
C LYS A 288 19.97 -0.22 3.17
N LEU A 289 18.80 0.36 2.94
CA LEU A 289 17.74 -0.24 2.15
C LEU A 289 18.10 -0.27 0.67
N SER A 290 18.63 0.84 0.12
CA SER A 290 19.07 0.89 -1.28
C SER A 290 20.16 -0.13 -1.57
N GLY A 291 21.15 -0.26 -0.68
CA GLY A 291 22.20 -1.27 -0.77
C GLY A 291 21.65 -2.70 -0.75
N LEU A 292 20.73 -3.00 0.18
CA LEU A 292 20.09 -4.32 0.30
C LEU A 292 19.29 -4.69 -0.97
N VAL A 293 18.46 -3.77 -1.47
CA VAL A 293 17.64 -3.99 -2.67
C VAL A 293 18.52 -4.15 -3.90
N THR A 294 19.56 -3.32 -4.03
CA THR A 294 20.56 -3.41 -5.12
C THR A 294 21.26 -4.76 -5.11
N GLN A 295 21.73 -5.23 -3.95
CA GLN A 295 22.35 -6.55 -3.82
C GLN A 295 21.39 -7.67 -4.22
N ASN A 296 20.15 -7.65 -3.73
CA ASN A 296 19.14 -8.65 -4.08
C ASN A 296 18.87 -8.66 -5.60
N LEU A 297 18.71 -7.48 -6.22
CA LEU A 297 18.50 -7.31 -7.64
C LEU A 297 19.65 -7.90 -8.48
N LEU A 298 20.89 -7.56 -8.11
CA LEU A 298 22.08 -8.04 -8.82
C LEU A 298 22.25 -9.56 -8.68
N HIS A 299 22.22 -10.09 -7.45
CA HIS A 299 22.50 -11.50 -7.19
C HIS A 299 21.36 -12.45 -7.57
N THR A 300 20.12 -11.97 -7.62
CA THR A 300 18.95 -12.85 -7.89
C THR A 300 18.51 -12.80 -9.35
N LEU A 301 18.58 -11.63 -9.99
CA LEU A 301 18.05 -11.36 -11.32
C LEU A 301 19.16 -11.04 -12.34
N VAL A 302 19.92 -9.96 -12.14
CA VAL A 302 20.81 -9.43 -13.19
C VAL A 302 21.96 -10.40 -13.50
N LEU A 303 22.79 -10.72 -12.51
CA LEU A 303 23.98 -11.55 -12.69
C LEU A 303 23.67 -13.01 -13.08
N PRO A 304 22.70 -13.71 -12.44
CA PRO A 304 22.48 -15.13 -12.74
C PRO A 304 21.54 -15.39 -13.93
N LYS A 305 20.71 -14.42 -14.34
CA LYS A 305 19.68 -14.65 -15.35
C LYS A 305 19.76 -13.74 -16.57
N LEU A 306 19.98 -12.44 -16.40
CA LEU A 306 19.94 -11.50 -17.52
C LEU A 306 21.29 -11.43 -18.26
N LEU A 307 22.40 -11.29 -17.53
CA LEU A 307 23.73 -11.16 -18.13
C LEU A 307 24.23 -12.43 -18.86
N PRO A 308 24.08 -13.65 -18.30
CA PRO A 308 24.63 -14.84 -18.95
C PRO A 308 24.04 -15.08 -20.35
N SER A 309 22.78 -14.70 -20.57
CA SER A 309 22.12 -14.81 -21.87
C SER A 309 22.62 -13.80 -22.91
N LEU A 310 23.28 -12.72 -22.48
CA LEU A 310 23.84 -11.68 -23.35
C LEU A 310 25.32 -11.94 -23.66
N HIS A 311 26.03 -12.64 -22.78
CA HIS A 311 27.37 -13.14 -23.06
C HIS A 311 27.25 -14.47 -23.80
N LEU A 312 27.85 -14.56 -24.99
CA LEU A 312 27.74 -15.67 -25.93
C LEU A 312 28.40 -16.99 -25.45
N SER A 313 28.25 -17.37 -24.18
CA SER A 313 28.87 -18.55 -23.58
C SER A 313 27.84 -19.54 -23.04
N HIS A 314 27.68 -20.61 -23.83
CA HIS A 314 27.15 -21.92 -23.49
C HIS A 314 25.63 -21.99 -23.21
N SER A 315 24.97 -22.57 -24.21
CA SER A 315 23.61 -23.09 -24.21
C SER A 315 23.34 -24.00 -23.01
N ASN A 316 22.61 -23.49 -22.03
CA ASN A 316 21.85 -24.31 -21.10
C ASN A 316 20.37 -23.96 -21.25
N SER A 317 19.51 -24.97 -21.42
CA SER A 317 18.06 -24.90 -21.67
C SER A 317 17.21 -24.21 -20.57
N THR A 318 17.84 -23.56 -19.59
CA THR A 318 17.21 -22.88 -18.45
C THR A 318 17.49 -21.36 -18.41
N GLN A 319 18.11 -20.84 -19.48
CA GLN A 319 18.46 -19.43 -19.61
C GLN A 319 17.34 -18.67 -20.31
N ILE A 320 17.06 -17.46 -19.81
CA ILE A 320 16.12 -16.53 -20.45
C ILE A 320 16.67 -16.16 -21.82
N SER A 321 15.86 -16.02 -22.86
CA SER A 321 16.36 -15.62 -24.19
C SER A 321 17.16 -14.31 -24.12
N ALA A 322 18.12 -14.15 -25.04
CA ALA A 322 18.90 -12.90 -25.14
C ALA A 322 17.98 -11.69 -25.38
N LEU A 323 16.88 -11.90 -26.11
CA LEU A 323 15.88 -10.89 -26.42
C LEU A 323 15.18 -10.37 -25.15
N THR A 324 14.60 -11.29 -24.37
CA THR A 324 13.93 -10.94 -23.11
C THR A 324 14.92 -10.35 -22.10
N SER A 325 16.15 -10.89 -22.05
CA SER A 325 17.19 -10.39 -21.14
C SER A 325 17.56 -8.93 -21.46
N LEU A 326 17.77 -8.62 -22.73
CA LEU A 326 18.12 -7.28 -23.19
C LEU A 326 16.97 -6.29 -22.97
N TYR A 327 15.73 -6.72 -23.24
CA TYR A 327 14.55 -5.91 -22.98
C TYR A 327 14.44 -5.53 -21.50
N ILE A 328 14.51 -6.51 -20.60
CA ILE A 328 14.39 -6.28 -19.16
C ILE A 328 15.56 -5.44 -18.63
N LEU A 329 16.78 -5.68 -19.11
CA LEU A 329 17.94 -4.88 -18.73
C LEU A 329 17.79 -3.42 -19.20
N SER A 330 17.29 -3.20 -20.42
CA SER A 330 16.99 -1.87 -20.93
C SER A 330 15.91 -1.18 -20.10
N ARG A 331 14.82 -1.89 -19.74
CA ARG A 331 13.77 -1.32 -18.89
C ARG A 331 14.28 -0.99 -17.49
N LEU A 332 15.08 -1.87 -16.90
CA LEU A 332 15.72 -1.64 -15.61
C LEU A 332 16.56 -0.36 -15.62
N LEU A 333 17.41 -0.18 -16.64
CA LEU A 333 18.26 1.01 -16.77
C LEU A 333 17.46 2.29 -17.10
N GLN A 334 16.30 2.18 -17.73
CA GLN A 334 15.43 3.31 -18.04
C GLN A 334 14.58 3.76 -16.84
N VAL A 335 14.12 2.82 -16.02
CA VAL A 335 13.17 3.08 -14.93
C VAL A 335 13.87 3.33 -13.60
N VAL A 336 14.97 2.63 -13.34
CA VAL A 336 15.68 2.72 -12.06
C VAL A 336 16.59 3.94 -12.05
N ASN A 337 16.18 4.98 -11.29
CA ASN A 337 16.92 6.24 -11.16
C ASN A 337 18.07 6.17 -10.12
N SER A 338 18.51 4.98 -9.74
CA SER A 338 19.62 4.79 -8.79
C SER A 338 20.95 4.65 -9.50
N LYS A 339 21.88 5.59 -9.20
CA LYS A 339 23.26 5.55 -9.71
C LYS A 339 23.97 4.24 -9.34
N GLU A 340 23.70 3.70 -8.15
CA GLU A 340 24.33 2.47 -7.66
C GLU A 340 23.96 1.28 -8.53
N VAL A 341 22.67 1.12 -8.84
CA VAL A 341 22.18 0.03 -9.70
C VAL A 341 22.71 0.19 -11.12
N VAL A 342 22.59 1.38 -11.71
CA VAL A 342 23.05 1.66 -13.08
C VAL A 342 24.55 1.38 -13.21
N ASN A 343 25.37 1.87 -12.28
CA ASN A 343 26.81 1.64 -12.30
C ASN A 343 27.16 0.16 -12.10
N ALA A 344 26.48 -0.54 -11.19
CA ALA A 344 26.73 -1.95 -10.94
C ALA A 344 26.35 -2.82 -12.16
N VAL A 345 25.22 -2.53 -12.80
CA VAL A 345 24.79 -3.20 -14.03
C VAL A 345 25.76 -2.90 -15.18
N ALA A 346 26.14 -1.64 -15.37
CA ALA A 346 27.08 -1.24 -16.41
C ALA A 346 28.46 -1.89 -16.20
N ALA A 347 28.96 -1.90 -14.97
CA ALA A 347 30.22 -2.56 -14.62
C ALA A 347 30.14 -4.07 -14.89
N ALA A 348 29.06 -4.73 -14.50
CA ALA A 348 28.87 -6.16 -14.72
C ALA A 348 28.70 -6.53 -16.21
N PHE A 349 28.15 -5.63 -17.03
CA PHE A 349 28.02 -5.83 -18.48
C PHE A 349 29.34 -5.58 -19.23
N LEU A 350 30.06 -4.50 -18.87
CA LEU A 350 31.29 -4.07 -19.54
C LEU A 350 32.52 -4.85 -19.11
N CYS A 351 32.52 -5.41 -17.89
CA CYS A 351 33.58 -6.27 -17.40
C CYS A 351 33.11 -7.73 -17.54
N PRO A 352 33.59 -8.49 -18.56
CA PRO A 352 33.34 -9.91 -18.60
C PRO A 352 33.82 -10.54 -17.28
N PRO A 353 33.14 -11.57 -16.75
CA PRO A 353 33.67 -12.28 -15.59
C PRO A 353 34.92 -13.03 -16.03
N MET A 354 36.09 -12.39 -15.92
CA MET A 354 37.31 -13.13 -15.63
C MET A 354 37.02 -13.84 -14.31
N VAL A 355 36.81 -15.15 -14.38
CA VAL A 355 36.80 -16.13 -13.28
C VAL A 355 36.95 -15.47 -11.89
N ALA A 356 35.83 -15.11 -11.27
CA ALA A 356 35.83 -14.54 -9.92
C ALA A 356 34.72 -15.17 -9.07
N THR A 357 34.74 -16.50 -8.98
CA THR A 357 34.34 -17.17 -7.73
C THR A 357 35.56 -17.14 -6.81
N THR A 358 35.87 -15.97 -6.24
CA THR A 358 36.55 -15.80 -4.94
C THR A 358 36.78 -14.31 -4.66
N SER A 359 36.45 -13.91 -3.42
CA SER A 359 36.84 -12.66 -2.75
C SER A 359 36.34 -11.32 -3.32
N PHE A 360 35.14 -10.91 -2.91
CA PHE A 360 34.89 -9.52 -2.50
C PHE A 360 35.64 -9.28 -1.17
N ASN A 361 36.97 -9.20 -1.22
CA ASN A 361 37.87 -8.71 -0.18
C ASN A 361 39.33 -8.86 -0.67
N ARG A 362 39.87 -7.84 -1.35
CA ARG A 362 41.20 -7.27 -1.09
C ARG A 362 41.61 -6.27 -2.18
N GLU A 363 41.98 -5.10 -1.68
CA GLU A 363 42.99 -4.14 -2.10
C GLU A 363 43.64 -4.25 -3.48
N CYS A 364 43.71 -3.07 -4.10
CA CYS A 364 44.53 -2.70 -5.24
C CYS A 364 45.96 -3.27 -5.16
N ASN A 365 46.39 -3.94 -6.24
CA ASN A 365 47.70 -3.69 -6.83
C ASN A 365 47.74 -4.14 -8.28
N GLY A 366 48.35 -3.30 -9.12
CA GLY A 366 48.39 -3.48 -10.56
C GLY A 366 49.24 -4.67 -10.99
N ASN A 367 48.83 -5.32 -12.08
CA ASN A 367 49.66 -5.53 -13.26
C ASN A 367 48.83 -6.06 -14.43
N SER A 368 49.24 -5.62 -15.62
CA SER A 368 48.65 -5.92 -16.92
C SER A 368 48.59 -7.41 -17.26
N LEU A 369 47.56 -7.84 -17.98
CA LEU A 369 47.66 -8.90 -18.98
C LEU A 369 46.57 -8.71 -20.05
N VAL A 370 47.06 -8.39 -21.26
CA VAL A 370 46.30 -8.22 -22.49
C VAL A 370 45.84 -9.59 -22.99
N GLY A 371 44.54 -9.76 -23.25
CA GLY A 371 43.97 -10.90 -23.95
C GLY A 371 42.73 -10.44 -24.71
N GLY A 372 42.85 -10.30 -26.04
CA GLY A 372 41.81 -9.74 -26.90
C GLY A 372 40.63 -10.69 -27.10
N MET A 373 39.42 -10.19 -26.87
CA MET A 373 38.16 -10.73 -27.42
C MET A 373 37.72 -9.84 -28.59
N SER A 374 37.34 -10.47 -29.71
CA SER A 374 37.11 -9.79 -30.99
C SER A 374 35.96 -8.78 -30.93
N SER A 375 36.23 -7.56 -31.43
CA SER A 375 35.33 -6.40 -31.37
C SER A 375 34.04 -6.51 -32.22
N GLU A 376 33.85 -7.58 -32.97
CA GLU A 376 32.74 -7.75 -33.91
C GLU A 376 31.48 -8.37 -33.27
N SER A 377 31.65 -9.25 -32.28
CA SER A 377 30.53 -9.93 -31.62
C SER A 377 29.78 -9.02 -30.63
N THR A 378 30.49 -8.13 -29.94
CA THR A 378 29.89 -7.10 -29.07
C THR A 378 29.17 -6.03 -29.86
N LYS A 379 29.65 -5.68 -31.07
CA LYS A 379 28.98 -4.74 -31.98
C LYS A 379 27.66 -5.30 -32.53
N SER A 380 27.57 -6.60 -32.83
CA SER A 380 26.32 -7.19 -33.34
C SER A 380 25.23 -7.24 -32.27
N VAL A 381 25.57 -7.57 -31.02
CA VAL A 381 24.62 -7.59 -29.90
C VAL A 381 24.14 -6.18 -29.56
N LEU A 382 25.04 -5.18 -29.55
CA LEU A 382 24.63 -3.77 -29.39
C LEU A 382 23.74 -3.29 -30.53
N ALA A 383 24.05 -3.65 -31.78
CA ALA A 383 23.27 -3.26 -32.94
C ALA A 383 21.85 -3.87 -32.91
N SER A 384 21.72 -5.14 -32.51
CA SER A 384 20.42 -5.78 -32.29
C SER A 384 19.65 -5.13 -31.13
N GLY A 385 20.32 -4.73 -30.05
CA GLY A 385 19.70 -3.99 -28.95
C GLY A 385 19.19 -2.61 -29.32
N ILE A 386 20.00 -1.84 -30.05
CA ILE A 386 19.61 -0.52 -30.56
C ILE A 386 18.43 -0.65 -31.53
N SER A 387 18.47 -1.66 -32.42
CA SER A 387 17.35 -1.94 -33.32
C SER A 387 16.07 -2.27 -32.56
N MET A 388 16.15 -3.08 -31.50
CA MET A 388 14.99 -3.47 -30.70
C MET A 388 14.41 -2.30 -29.90
N VAL A 389 15.27 -1.48 -29.27
CA VAL A 389 14.83 -0.25 -28.59
C VAL A 389 14.11 0.65 -29.59
N ASN A 390 14.65 0.86 -30.79
CA ASN A 390 14.01 1.65 -31.82
C ASN A 390 12.67 1.06 -32.29
N THR A 391 12.54 -0.27 -32.36
CA THR A 391 11.26 -0.93 -32.69
C THR A 391 10.23 -0.77 -31.58
N ILE A 392 10.60 -0.94 -30.31
CA ILE A 392 9.70 -0.76 -29.17
C ILE A 392 9.28 0.71 -29.02
N THR A 393 10.21 1.64 -29.25
CA THR A 393 9.93 3.08 -29.23
C THR A 393 8.94 3.44 -30.35
N ARG A 394 9.13 2.88 -31.56
CA ARG A 394 8.16 3.01 -32.67
C ARG A 394 6.79 2.41 -32.35
N ILE A 395 6.74 1.27 -31.65
CA ILE A 395 5.48 0.65 -31.24
C ILE A 395 4.75 1.54 -30.22
N LYS A 396 5.46 2.12 -29.24
CA LYS A 396 4.88 3.09 -28.29
C LYS A 396 4.45 4.40 -28.97
N GLU A 397 5.20 4.89 -29.96
CA GLU A 397 4.83 6.06 -30.76
C GLU A 397 3.59 5.80 -31.63
N GLN A 398 3.45 4.59 -32.19
CA GLN A 398 2.28 4.17 -32.95
C GLN A 398 1.04 3.99 -32.06
N GLU A 399 1.19 3.49 -30.83
CA GLU A 399 0.10 3.44 -29.86
C GLU A 399 -0.31 4.84 -29.35
N SER A 400 0.65 5.77 -29.24
CA SER A 400 0.35 7.18 -28.92
C SER A 400 -0.41 7.90 -30.03
N GLN A 401 -0.18 7.54 -31.31
CA GLN A 401 -0.92 8.11 -32.45
C GLN A 401 -2.29 7.47 -32.66
N HIS A 402 -2.52 6.25 -32.14
CA HIS A 402 -3.84 5.61 -32.18
C HIS A 402 -4.72 5.96 -30.96
N ASN A 403 -4.11 6.49 -29.90
CA ASN A 403 -4.79 6.98 -28.69
C ASN A 403 -4.82 8.51 -28.58
N ASP A 404 -5.05 9.22 -29.69
CA ASP A 404 -5.63 10.58 -29.62
C ASP A 404 -7.12 10.49 -29.25
N VAL A 405 -7.38 9.95 -28.07
CA VAL A 405 -8.58 10.21 -27.29
C VAL A 405 -8.12 10.99 -26.07
N LYS A 406 -8.66 12.20 -25.97
CA LYS A 406 -8.46 13.23 -24.94
C LYS A 406 -7.87 12.74 -23.60
N PRO A 407 -6.99 13.53 -22.96
CA PRO A 407 -6.34 13.16 -21.71
C PRO A 407 -7.36 12.82 -20.62
N LEU A 408 -7.21 11.64 -20.02
CA LEU A 408 -7.96 11.09 -18.88
C LEU A 408 -7.96 11.96 -17.60
N LYS A 409 -7.35 13.16 -17.64
CA LYS A 409 -7.50 14.19 -16.59
C LYS A 409 -8.85 14.92 -16.63
N GLU A 410 -9.60 14.87 -17.74
CA GLU A 410 -10.95 15.47 -17.82
C GLU A 410 -12.10 14.51 -17.48
N GLN A 411 -11.86 13.20 -17.38
CA GLN A 411 -12.92 12.24 -17.02
C GLN A 411 -13.07 12.01 -15.51
N TYR A 412 -12.00 12.14 -14.72
CA TYR A 412 -12.10 11.99 -13.26
C TYR A 412 -12.67 13.23 -12.54
N ILE A 413 -12.60 14.41 -13.14
CA ILE A 413 -13.24 15.63 -12.61
C ILE A 413 -14.75 15.65 -12.93
N ASN A 414 -15.17 14.97 -14.01
CA ASN A 414 -16.59 14.92 -14.40
C ASN A 414 -17.41 13.89 -13.62
N ILE A 415 -16.81 12.84 -13.04
CA ILE A 415 -17.58 11.88 -12.22
C ILE A 415 -17.95 12.49 -10.86
N VAL A 416 -17.08 13.32 -10.28
CA VAL A 416 -17.38 14.01 -9.00
C VAL A 416 -18.38 15.16 -9.20
N HIS A 417 -18.35 15.87 -10.34
CA HIS A 417 -19.31 16.95 -10.61
C HIS A 417 -20.65 16.50 -11.23
N LEU A 418 -20.72 15.32 -11.87
CA LEU A 418 -21.99 14.80 -12.39
C LEU A 418 -22.89 14.23 -11.27
N GLU A 419 -22.31 13.67 -10.20
CA GLU A 419 -23.09 13.20 -9.04
C GLU A 419 -23.64 14.35 -8.17
N GLU A 420 -22.98 15.51 -8.12
CA GLU A 420 -23.52 16.72 -7.48
C GLU A 420 -24.62 17.37 -8.31
N SER A 421 -24.47 17.42 -9.65
CA SER A 421 -25.47 18.06 -10.53
C SER A 421 -26.76 17.23 -10.73
N GLU A 422 -26.73 15.91 -10.56
CA GLU A 422 -27.95 15.07 -10.58
C GLU A 422 -28.70 15.07 -9.23
N LYS A 423 -28.01 15.35 -8.12
CA LYS A 423 -28.65 15.56 -6.81
C LYS A 423 -29.41 16.88 -6.75
N ASP A 424 -28.87 17.94 -7.35
CA ASP A 424 -29.51 19.26 -7.40
C ASP A 424 -30.67 19.38 -8.41
N ARG A 425 -30.74 18.48 -9.41
CA ARG A 425 -31.89 18.41 -10.32
C ARG A 425 -33.06 17.61 -9.76
N LYS A 426 -32.82 16.63 -8.88
CA LYS A 426 -33.88 15.84 -8.22
C LYS A 426 -34.48 16.52 -6.99
N SER A 427 -33.77 17.47 -6.37
CA SER A 427 -34.30 18.28 -5.26
C SER A 427 -35.17 19.47 -5.71
N ASN A 428 -35.11 19.85 -7.00
CA ASN A 428 -35.91 20.95 -7.57
C ASN A 428 -37.09 20.49 -8.45
N SER A 429 -37.39 19.18 -8.49
CA SER A 429 -38.54 18.63 -9.22
C SER A 429 -39.47 17.78 -8.36
N THR A 430 -39.64 18.14 -7.09
CA THR A 430 -40.77 17.66 -6.26
C THR A 430 -41.39 18.80 -5.49
#